data_AF-A0A9P6CFC8-F1
#
_entry.id   AF-A0A9P6CFC8-F1
#
_cell.length_a   1.000
_cell.length_b   1.000
_cell.length_c   1.000
_cell.angle_alpha   90.00
_cell.angle_beta   90.00
_cell.angle_gamma   90.00
#
_symmetry.space_group_name_H-M   'P 1'
#
loop_
_entity.id
_entity.type
_entity.pdbx_description
1 polymer ?
#
loop_
_entity_poly.entity_id
_entity_poly.type
_entity_poly.pdbx_seq_one_letter_code
_entity_poly.pdbx_strand_id
1 'polypeptide(L)'
;MVPRANHPNRIENLENILEKALLEGKQTIKLYSDLGEAYYQSYGKTHQQQDLENAVKYFQCGLGDFSGDMECHCNRPIVLDNLGRALLVKCEQLGKMEDLIKAIAYHQEVFNLSPIGFPGRCMSLNNLGRALKIQYEQFGEMADLEKAMGYLEQALYLSLLGHHLRVFTLNNLAITLQIRYEQLGVATDLGKAIAYYEEAVDLCLLNHSLRSSSLCNLASALQSRHEKYRRMEDLEKAITCHQQAIDMCPSGHALRPSALNNLAIALQIRYERLGKMEDLEKAITFHNEALVLRPPGHPLRSSSLNNLANAFQIKYEHLEHNENLEKAITYHKQALDLRSLGHPFRSASLDNLGHTFYAKYQKLGNQEDVIRPITFYEQATTTISKLPDRLQQLILLPTITSQQELVEKSSHLFLDAAACALSAGTPDIAVQLLGQGRSILWSKIQGYRQSFKDISKKVPDLAQEFQAISKNLEKNATSAHVDIPLQCALSEKWMALLGKMRKLEGFSDYLQVTPFEILKNASAEGPVIMIHCQGDPKLECAQSQVGQLPAGRGDPEYIAYGEILRDQSEDSLPRWGHYIPSSTQCKLVDTIGLVISGLYDYLQSQSRLAIMISNLQL
;
A
#
# COMPACT_ATOMS: atom_id res chain seq x y z
N MET A 1 -34.14 8.33 -33.70
CA MET A 1 -33.23 8.78 -32.61
C MET A 1 -32.15 9.64 -33.24
N VAL A 2 -32.19 10.95 -33.01
CA VAL A 2 -31.23 11.91 -33.56
C VAL A 2 -29.95 11.86 -32.68
N PRO A 3 -28.74 11.83 -33.26
CA PRO A 3 -27.51 11.85 -32.47
C PRO A 3 -27.35 13.22 -31.80
N ARG A 4 -27.01 13.24 -30.50
CA ARG A 4 -26.58 14.47 -29.80
C ARG A 4 -25.23 14.91 -30.40
N ALA A 5 -25.28 15.73 -31.44
CA ALA A 5 -24.13 16.42 -32.00
C ALA A 5 -23.84 17.73 -31.24
N ASN A 6 -22.55 17.96 -30.97
CA ASN A 6 -21.87 19.23 -30.65
C ASN A 6 -22.00 19.83 -29.23
N HIS A 7 -21.06 19.43 -28.35
CA HIS A 7 -20.77 20.10 -27.07
C HIS A 7 -20.08 21.49 -27.16
N PRO A 8 -19.20 21.80 -28.14
CA PRO A 8 -18.60 23.14 -28.26
C PRO A 8 -19.65 24.24 -28.40
N ASN A 9 -20.68 23.97 -29.21
CA ASN A 9 -21.79 24.88 -29.44
C ASN A 9 -22.58 25.20 -28.16
N ARG A 10 -22.61 24.31 -27.15
CA ARG A 10 -23.38 24.59 -25.92
C ARG A 10 -22.68 25.60 -25.02
N ILE A 11 -21.36 25.46 -24.86
CA ILE A 11 -20.56 26.39 -24.04
C ILE A 11 -20.56 27.77 -24.72
N GLU A 12 -20.21 27.82 -26.01
CA GLU A 12 -20.18 29.05 -26.79
C GLU A 12 -21.54 29.76 -26.81
N ASN A 13 -22.64 29.02 -26.96
CA ASN A 13 -23.98 29.60 -26.87
C ASN A 13 -24.28 30.19 -25.49
N LEU A 14 -23.89 29.52 -24.40
CA LEU A 14 -24.10 30.02 -23.04
C LEU A 14 -23.23 31.24 -22.74
N GLU A 15 -22.00 31.30 -23.25
CA GLU A 15 -21.13 32.47 -23.12
C GLU A 15 -21.71 33.69 -23.86
N ASN A 16 -22.19 33.50 -25.09
CA ASN A 16 -22.87 34.55 -25.86
C ASN A 16 -24.14 35.07 -25.16
N ILE A 17 -24.92 34.17 -24.54
CA ILE A 17 -26.12 34.55 -23.77
C ILE A 17 -25.72 35.32 -22.50
N LEU A 18 -24.67 34.89 -21.81
CA LEU A 18 -24.15 35.56 -20.62
C LEU A 18 -23.66 36.97 -20.95
N GLU A 19 -22.88 37.14 -22.02
CA GLU A 19 -22.37 38.44 -22.46
C GLU A 19 -23.53 39.41 -22.74
N LYS A 20 -24.55 38.96 -23.45
CA LYS A 20 -25.76 39.75 -23.69
C LYS A 20 -26.53 40.08 -22.41
N ALA A 21 -26.65 39.13 -21.48
CA ALA A 21 -27.32 39.34 -20.21
C ALA A 21 -26.59 40.35 -19.31
N LEU A 22 -25.24 40.34 -19.32
CA LEU A 22 -24.41 41.32 -18.62
C LEU A 22 -24.59 42.72 -19.20
N LEU A 23 -24.62 42.86 -20.53
CA LEU A 23 -24.89 44.13 -21.21
C LEU A 23 -26.30 44.67 -20.91
N GLU A 24 -27.28 43.77 -20.72
CA GLU A 24 -28.67 44.11 -20.41
C GLU A 24 -28.96 44.24 -18.89
N GLY A 25 -27.97 44.04 -18.02
CA GLY A 25 -28.14 44.12 -16.56
C GLY A 25 -29.11 43.08 -15.96
N LYS A 26 -29.23 41.91 -16.60
CA LYS A 26 -30.16 40.83 -16.18
C LYS A 26 -29.52 39.90 -15.14
N GLN A 27 -30.35 39.13 -14.44
CA GLN A 27 -29.89 38.16 -13.44
C GLN A 27 -29.03 37.05 -14.07
N THR A 28 -27.77 36.95 -13.65
CA THR A 28 -26.73 36.10 -14.26
C THR A 28 -26.39 34.82 -13.48
N ILE A 29 -26.81 34.71 -12.21
CA ILE A 29 -26.50 33.58 -11.30
C ILE A 29 -26.74 32.21 -11.95
N LYS A 30 -27.91 32.03 -12.59
CA LYS A 30 -28.26 30.75 -13.23
C LYS A 30 -27.38 30.46 -14.44
N LEU A 31 -27.07 31.49 -15.24
CA LEU A 31 -26.18 31.36 -16.40
C LEU A 31 -24.76 31.00 -15.98
N TYR A 32 -24.25 31.62 -14.90
CA TYR A 32 -22.97 31.27 -14.31
C TYR A 32 -22.93 29.82 -13.80
N SER A 33 -23.99 29.38 -13.12
CA SER A 33 -24.11 27.98 -12.66
C SER A 33 -24.17 27.00 -13.85
N ASP A 34 -24.92 27.32 -14.90
CA ASP A 34 -25.07 26.46 -16.08
C ASP A 34 -23.76 26.39 -16.90
N LEU A 35 -23.03 27.51 -17.01
CA LEU A 35 -21.69 27.54 -17.61
C LEU A 35 -20.68 26.74 -16.79
N GLY A 36 -20.64 26.94 -15.48
CA GLY A 36 -19.77 26.19 -14.59
C GLY A 36 -19.98 24.68 -14.72
N GLU A 37 -21.24 24.24 -14.75
CA GLU A 37 -21.60 22.83 -14.95
C GLU A 37 -21.23 22.33 -16.36
N ALA A 38 -21.42 23.13 -17.40
CA ALA A 38 -21.04 22.77 -18.76
C ALA A 38 -19.52 22.56 -18.91
N TYR A 39 -18.71 23.45 -18.32
CA TYR A 39 -17.26 23.31 -18.26
C TYR A 39 -16.83 22.11 -17.40
N TYR A 40 -17.48 21.88 -16.26
CA TYR A 40 -17.21 20.71 -15.42
C TYR A 40 -17.50 19.39 -16.16
N GLN A 41 -18.60 19.33 -16.92
CA GLN A 41 -18.92 18.18 -17.78
C GLN A 41 -17.95 18.03 -18.95
N SER A 42 -17.45 19.14 -19.51
CA SER A 42 -16.40 19.12 -20.53
C SER A 42 -15.12 18.51 -19.95
N TYR A 43 -14.68 18.98 -18.78
CA TYR A 43 -13.54 18.43 -18.06
C TYR A 43 -13.66 16.93 -17.84
N GLY A 44 -14.84 16.43 -17.42
CA GLY A 44 -15.07 15.00 -17.23
C GLY A 44 -14.91 14.14 -18.49
N LYS A 45 -14.89 14.74 -19.69
CA LYS A 45 -14.67 14.06 -20.97
C LYS A 45 -13.28 14.30 -21.54
N THR A 46 -12.79 15.53 -21.44
CA THR A 46 -11.54 15.99 -22.09
C THR A 46 -10.34 15.88 -21.16
N HIS A 47 -10.56 15.87 -19.84
CA HIS A 47 -9.55 16.01 -18.80
C HIS A 47 -8.63 17.24 -18.98
N GLN A 48 -9.08 18.26 -19.72
CA GLN A 48 -8.33 19.49 -19.92
C GLN A 48 -8.40 20.37 -18.68
N GLN A 49 -7.26 20.67 -18.05
CA GLN A 49 -7.22 21.47 -16.83
C GLN A 49 -7.90 22.84 -16.96
N GLN A 50 -7.84 23.46 -18.14
CA GLN A 50 -8.49 24.75 -18.41
C GLN A 50 -10.01 24.69 -18.22
N ASP A 51 -10.65 23.58 -18.59
CA ASP A 51 -12.10 23.41 -18.41
C ASP A 51 -12.46 23.40 -16.92
N LEU A 52 -11.63 22.77 -16.08
CA LEU A 52 -11.85 22.75 -14.62
C LEU A 52 -11.63 24.13 -14.00
N GLU A 53 -10.61 24.87 -14.46
CA GLU A 53 -10.35 26.24 -14.00
C GLU A 53 -11.49 27.19 -14.40
N ASN A 54 -12.02 27.06 -15.62
CA ASN A 54 -13.18 27.81 -16.08
C ASN A 54 -14.43 27.46 -15.28
N ALA A 55 -14.65 26.17 -14.96
CA ALA A 55 -15.77 25.75 -14.12
C ALA A 55 -15.74 26.44 -12.75
N VAL A 56 -14.58 26.39 -12.07
CA VAL A 56 -14.39 27.06 -10.76
C VAL A 56 -14.60 28.57 -10.88
N LYS A 57 -14.05 29.20 -11.92
CA LYS A 57 -14.21 30.65 -12.17
C LYS A 57 -15.69 31.03 -12.31
N TYR A 58 -16.45 30.32 -13.14
CA TYR A 58 -17.86 30.65 -13.36
C TYR A 58 -18.73 30.38 -12.14
N PHE A 59 -18.47 29.32 -11.37
CA PHE A 59 -19.15 29.12 -10.08
C PHE A 59 -18.82 30.22 -9.07
N GLN A 60 -17.58 30.71 -9.02
CA GLN A 60 -17.19 31.85 -8.17
C GLN A 60 -17.88 33.15 -8.60
N CYS A 61 -18.00 33.43 -9.90
CA CYS A 61 -18.77 34.57 -10.41
C CYS A 61 -20.25 34.47 -9.98
N GLY A 62 -20.87 33.29 -10.15
CA GLY A 62 -22.24 33.05 -9.71
C GLY A 62 -22.42 33.22 -8.20
N LEU A 63 -21.38 32.93 -7.40
CA LEU A 63 -21.40 33.16 -5.95
C LEU A 63 -21.27 34.66 -5.59
N GLY A 64 -20.47 35.42 -6.35
CA GLY A 64 -20.26 36.87 -6.15
C GLY A 64 -21.49 37.72 -6.45
N ASP A 65 -22.37 37.25 -7.34
CA ASP A 65 -23.64 37.90 -7.69
C ASP A 65 -24.70 37.84 -6.58
N PHE A 66 -24.47 37.09 -5.48
CA PHE A 66 -25.36 37.07 -4.32
C PHE A 66 -25.15 38.26 -3.35
N SER A 67 -24.58 39.39 -3.80
CA SER A 67 -24.32 40.55 -2.93
C SER A 67 -25.61 41.34 -2.61
N GLY A 68 -26.01 41.30 -1.33
CA GLY A 68 -27.22 41.92 -0.76
C GLY A 68 -27.86 41.03 0.30
N ASP A 69 -28.82 41.55 1.10
CA ASP A 69 -29.61 40.84 2.15
C ASP A 69 -30.49 39.68 1.59
N MET A 70 -29.88 38.75 0.86
CA MET A 70 -30.52 37.59 0.23
C MET A 70 -29.81 36.30 0.64
N GLU A 71 -29.66 36.09 1.95
CA GLU A 71 -29.25 34.80 2.55
C GLU A 71 -30.20 33.63 2.19
N CYS A 72 -31.38 33.91 1.63
CA CYS A 72 -32.43 32.92 1.34
C CYS A 72 -32.66 32.64 -0.17
N HIS A 73 -31.66 32.83 -1.03
CA HIS A 73 -31.81 32.39 -2.43
C HIS A 73 -31.67 30.86 -2.53
N CYS A 74 -32.72 30.18 -3.00
CA CYS A 74 -32.77 28.72 -3.22
C CYS A 74 -31.63 28.15 -4.10
N ASN A 75 -30.96 29.00 -4.88
CA ASN A 75 -29.86 28.62 -5.76
C ASN A 75 -28.47 28.69 -5.09
N ARG A 76 -28.31 29.43 -3.99
CA ARG A 76 -27.01 29.56 -3.31
C ARG A 76 -26.46 28.19 -2.85
N PRO A 77 -27.25 27.32 -2.20
CA PRO A 77 -26.76 25.99 -1.82
C PRO A 77 -26.31 25.14 -3.02
N ILE A 78 -26.97 25.28 -4.17
CA ILE A 78 -26.63 24.54 -5.40
C ILE A 78 -25.28 25.03 -5.96
N VAL A 79 -25.07 26.35 -6.03
CA VAL A 79 -23.80 26.94 -6.51
C VAL A 79 -22.64 26.59 -5.58
N LEU A 80 -22.86 26.66 -4.25
CA LEU A 80 -21.87 26.25 -3.25
C LEU A 80 -21.50 24.78 -3.36
N ASP A 81 -22.48 23.88 -3.53
CA ASP A 81 -22.21 22.46 -3.67
C ASP A 81 -21.44 22.14 -4.96
N ASN A 82 -21.82 22.77 -6.08
CA ASN A 82 -21.11 22.62 -7.35
C ASN A 82 -19.68 23.18 -7.30
N LEU A 83 -19.49 24.34 -6.66
CA LEU A 83 -18.16 24.93 -6.45
C LEU A 83 -17.29 24.03 -5.57
N GLY A 84 -17.83 23.54 -4.45
CA GLY A 84 -17.14 22.60 -3.58
C GLY A 84 -16.72 21.34 -4.33
N ARG A 85 -17.62 20.76 -5.15
CA ARG A 85 -17.31 19.59 -5.98
C ARG A 85 -16.19 19.85 -6.99
N ALA A 86 -16.20 21.01 -7.67
CA ALA A 86 -15.16 21.39 -8.61
C ALA A 86 -13.80 21.59 -7.92
N LEU A 87 -13.80 22.20 -6.73
CA LEU A 87 -12.60 22.37 -5.91
C LEU A 87 -12.04 21.03 -5.39
N LEU A 88 -12.90 20.07 -5.03
CA LEU A 88 -12.44 18.72 -4.67
C LEU A 88 -11.71 18.03 -5.81
N VAL A 89 -12.28 18.05 -7.02
CA VAL A 89 -11.63 17.48 -8.21
C VAL A 89 -10.32 18.19 -8.51
N LYS A 90 -10.30 19.52 -8.38
CA LYS A 90 -9.07 20.31 -8.56
C LYS A 90 -8.01 19.96 -7.53
N CYS A 91 -8.39 19.72 -6.28
CA CYS A 91 -7.49 19.25 -5.23
C CYS A 91 -6.92 17.86 -5.56
N GLU A 92 -7.76 16.90 -5.98
CA GLU A 92 -7.32 15.56 -6.37
C GLU A 92 -6.29 15.59 -7.52
N GLN A 93 -6.40 16.54 -8.45
CA GLN A 93 -5.49 16.67 -9.59
C GLN A 93 -4.21 17.45 -9.27
N LEU A 94 -4.32 18.55 -8.53
CA LEU A 94 -3.23 19.52 -8.34
C LEU A 94 -2.60 19.47 -6.94
N GLY A 95 -3.17 18.70 -6.02
CA GLY A 95 -2.69 18.58 -4.63
C GLY A 95 -2.78 19.89 -3.83
N LYS A 96 -3.64 20.84 -4.24
CA LYS A 96 -3.75 22.14 -3.57
C LYS A 96 -4.62 22.04 -2.32
N MET A 97 -4.00 22.17 -1.15
CA MET A 97 -4.65 22.08 0.17
C MET A 97 -5.72 23.15 0.39
N GLU A 98 -5.49 24.37 -0.11
CA GLU A 98 -6.45 25.47 0.02
C GLU A 98 -7.79 25.17 -0.65
N ASP A 99 -7.77 24.44 -1.76
CA ASP A 99 -8.98 24.07 -2.50
C ASP A 99 -9.80 23.04 -1.69
N LEU A 100 -9.15 22.11 -0.96
CA LEU A 100 -9.82 21.14 -0.07
C LEU A 100 -10.50 21.82 1.11
N ILE A 101 -9.79 22.72 1.81
CA ILE A 101 -10.35 23.44 2.97
C ILE A 101 -11.57 24.27 2.54
N LYS A 102 -11.48 24.96 1.40
CA LYS A 102 -12.61 25.71 0.84
C LYS A 102 -13.77 24.78 0.47
N ALA A 103 -13.50 23.64 -0.15
CA ALA A 103 -14.54 22.68 -0.50
C ALA A 103 -15.29 22.15 0.73
N ILE A 104 -14.58 21.78 1.81
CA ILE A 104 -15.18 21.35 3.06
C ILE A 104 -16.05 22.46 3.64
N ALA A 105 -15.54 23.69 3.69
CA ALA A 105 -16.28 24.84 4.20
C ALA A 105 -17.58 25.09 3.40
N TYR A 106 -17.53 25.03 2.07
CA TYR A 106 -18.71 25.21 1.23
C TYR A 106 -19.73 24.10 1.40
N HIS A 107 -19.32 22.82 1.42
CA HIS A 107 -20.29 21.74 1.65
C HIS A 107 -20.88 21.77 3.06
N GLN A 108 -20.13 22.24 4.06
CA GLN A 108 -20.65 22.45 5.42
C GLN A 108 -21.67 23.59 5.48
N GLU A 109 -21.43 24.68 4.74
CA GLU A 109 -22.40 25.77 4.58
C GLU A 109 -23.68 25.26 3.92
N VAL A 110 -23.58 24.47 2.84
CA VAL A 110 -24.74 23.84 2.18
C VAL A 110 -25.53 22.97 3.15
N PHE A 111 -24.84 22.18 3.97
CA PHE A 111 -25.47 21.34 4.99
C PHE A 111 -26.25 22.16 6.03
N ASN A 112 -25.69 23.29 6.47
CA ASN A 112 -26.34 24.20 7.43
C ASN A 112 -27.54 24.92 6.80
N LEU A 113 -27.46 25.27 5.52
CA LEU A 113 -28.52 25.97 4.78
C LEU A 113 -29.64 25.05 4.26
N SER A 114 -29.45 23.72 4.25
CA SER A 114 -30.39 22.76 3.66
C SER A 114 -31.21 22.02 4.73
N PRO A 115 -32.52 22.31 4.90
CA PRO A 115 -33.38 21.60 5.85
C PRO A 115 -33.50 20.10 5.55
N ILE A 116 -33.95 19.33 6.54
CA ILE A 116 -34.28 17.90 6.37
C ILE A 116 -35.37 17.76 5.29
N GLY A 117 -35.10 17.00 4.24
CA GLY A 117 -35.99 16.82 3.09
C GLY A 117 -35.60 17.63 1.83
N PHE A 118 -34.65 18.56 1.92
CA PHE A 118 -34.10 19.21 0.73
C PHE A 118 -33.22 18.21 -0.07
N PRO A 119 -33.47 17.98 -1.37
CA PRO A 119 -32.70 17.01 -2.16
C PRO A 119 -31.19 17.27 -2.16
N GLY A 120 -30.77 18.53 -2.05
CA GLY A 120 -29.35 18.92 -1.97
C GLY A 120 -28.65 18.50 -0.67
N ARG A 121 -29.40 18.19 0.41
CA ARG A 121 -28.81 17.77 1.69
C ARG A 121 -28.10 16.42 1.58
N CYS A 122 -28.71 15.46 0.86
CA CYS A 122 -28.11 14.15 0.61
C CYS A 122 -26.81 14.28 -0.20
N MET A 123 -26.81 15.14 -1.22
CA MET A 123 -25.65 15.37 -2.09
C MET A 123 -24.50 16.04 -1.33
N SER A 124 -24.80 17.08 -0.54
CA SER A 124 -23.83 17.78 0.32
C SER A 124 -23.19 16.85 1.36
N LEU A 125 -23.98 16.01 2.03
CA LEU A 125 -23.46 15.01 2.98
C LEU A 125 -22.52 14.01 2.29
N ASN A 126 -22.88 13.53 1.11
CA ASN A 126 -22.04 12.65 0.32
C ASN A 126 -20.72 13.33 -0.09
N ASN A 127 -20.78 14.60 -0.48
CA ASN A 127 -19.60 15.38 -0.86
C ASN A 127 -18.70 15.71 0.35
N LEU A 128 -19.28 16.02 1.52
CA LEU A 128 -18.56 16.17 2.79
C LEU A 128 -17.83 14.89 3.16
N GLY A 129 -18.51 13.75 3.07
CA GLY A 129 -17.90 12.44 3.30
C GLY A 129 -16.71 12.17 2.39
N ARG A 130 -16.84 12.45 1.09
CA ARG A 130 -15.73 12.35 0.13
C ARG A 130 -14.59 13.32 0.46
N ALA A 131 -14.88 14.56 0.81
CA ALA A 131 -13.88 15.57 1.14
C ALA A 131 -13.04 15.18 2.37
N LEU A 132 -13.69 14.72 3.42
CA LEU A 132 -13.03 14.25 4.64
C LEU A 132 -12.22 12.97 4.42
N LYS A 133 -12.69 12.09 3.52
CA LYS A 133 -11.90 10.92 3.09
C LYS A 133 -10.62 11.36 2.36
N ILE A 134 -10.68 12.38 1.49
CA ILE A 134 -9.47 12.93 0.83
C ILE A 134 -8.55 13.61 1.85
N GLN A 135 -9.11 14.32 2.82
CA GLN A 135 -8.34 14.90 3.92
C GLN A 135 -7.61 13.82 4.72
N TYR A 136 -8.30 12.71 5.04
CA TYR A 136 -7.68 11.55 5.65
C TYR A 136 -6.53 10.98 4.79
N GLU A 137 -6.73 10.82 3.48
CA GLU A 137 -5.67 10.31 2.58
C GLU A 137 -4.43 11.23 2.56
N GLN A 138 -4.58 12.53 2.84
CA GLN A 138 -3.49 13.49 2.87
C GLN A 138 -2.80 13.61 4.24
N PHE A 139 -3.55 13.58 5.34
CA PHE A 139 -3.04 13.86 6.67
C PHE A 139 -2.98 12.65 7.60
N GLY A 140 -3.70 11.58 7.28
CA GLY A 140 -3.77 10.36 8.08
C GLY A 140 -4.58 10.49 9.38
N GLU A 141 -5.32 11.60 9.57
CA GLU A 141 -6.13 11.82 10.77
C GLU A 141 -7.38 10.94 10.76
N MET A 142 -7.35 9.84 11.52
CA MET A 142 -8.43 8.84 11.55
C MET A 142 -9.79 9.41 11.97
N ALA A 143 -9.82 10.50 12.74
CA ALA A 143 -11.04 11.22 13.08
C ALA A 143 -11.78 11.75 11.85
N ASP A 144 -11.07 12.12 10.79
CA ASP A 144 -11.67 12.58 9.54
C ASP A 144 -12.32 11.43 8.78
N LEU A 145 -11.72 10.24 8.80
CA LEU A 145 -12.29 9.03 8.20
C LEU A 145 -13.58 8.61 8.93
N GLU A 146 -13.62 8.70 10.27
CA GLU A 146 -14.82 8.41 11.05
C GLU A 146 -15.94 9.42 10.80
N LYS A 147 -15.62 10.72 10.74
CA LYS A 147 -16.58 11.75 10.33
C LYS A 147 -17.08 11.52 8.91
N ALA A 148 -16.21 11.12 7.99
CA ALA A 148 -16.59 10.79 6.62
C ALA A 148 -17.64 9.67 6.58
N MET A 149 -17.40 8.58 7.32
CA MET A 149 -18.37 7.48 7.47
C MET A 149 -19.70 7.99 8.03
N GLY A 150 -19.67 8.77 9.11
CA GLY A 150 -20.89 9.30 9.74
C GLY A 150 -21.74 10.17 8.81
N TYR A 151 -21.11 10.99 7.97
CA TYR A 151 -21.84 11.77 6.95
C TYR A 151 -22.35 10.90 5.79
N LEU A 152 -21.58 9.90 5.35
CA LEU A 152 -22.00 8.98 4.29
C LEU A 152 -23.16 8.08 4.72
N GLU A 153 -23.17 7.61 5.98
CA GLU A 153 -24.29 6.85 6.55
C GLU A 153 -25.56 7.71 6.63
N GLN A 154 -25.44 8.97 7.03
CA GLN A 154 -26.57 9.92 7.00
C GLN A 154 -27.06 10.18 5.58
N ALA A 155 -26.15 10.36 4.61
CA ALA A 155 -26.52 10.49 3.20
C ALA A 155 -27.26 9.24 2.70
N LEU A 156 -26.79 8.06 3.08
CA LEU A 156 -27.40 6.79 2.67
C LEU A 156 -28.81 6.63 3.24
N TYR A 157 -29.00 7.00 4.51
CA TYR A 157 -30.31 7.00 5.17
C TYR A 157 -31.30 7.96 4.50
N LEU A 158 -30.83 9.13 4.04
CA LEU A 158 -31.67 10.12 3.36
C LEU A 158 -31.90 9.81 1.88
N SER A 159 -31.11 8.92 1.28
CA SER A 159 -31.23 8.55 -0.14
C SER A 159 -32.44 7.64 -0.40
N LEU A 160 -33.38 8.09 -1.24
CA LEU A 160 -34.52 7.28 -1.68
C LEU A 160 -34.03 6.05 -2.47
N LEU A 161 -34.70 4.91 -2.26
CA LEU A 161 -34.42 3.65 -2.95
C LEU A 161 -34.53 3.85 -4.48
N GLY A 162 -33.50 3.45 -5.24
CA GLY A 162 -33.44 3.58 -6.70
C GLY A 162 -32.95 4.92 -7.24
N HIS A 163 -32.66 5.92 -6.40
CA HIS A 163 -32.05 7.16 -6.85
C HIS A 163 -30.56 6.98 -7.16
N HIS A 164 -30.06 7.55 -8.26
CA HIS A 164 -28.63 7.44 -8.65
C HIS A 164 -27.65 7.90 -7.55
N LEU A 165 -28.06 8.85 -6.70
CA LEU A 165 -27.26 9.27 -5.53
C LEU A 165 -27.02 8.14 -4.53
N ARG A 166 -27.95 7.18 -4.38
CA ARG A 166 -27.76 6.04 -3.50
C ARG A 166 -26.55 5.20 -3.93
N VAL A 167 -26.42 4.93 -5.23
CA VAL A 167 -25.29 4.19 -5.80
C VAL A 167 -23.97 4.92 -5.52
N PHE A 168 -23.95 6.25 -5.69
CA PHE A 168 -22.77 7.05 -5.36
C PHE A 168 -22.40 6.97 -3.87
N THR A 169 -23.38 7.10 -2.98
CA THR A 169 -23.16 7.04 -1.54
C THR A 169 -22.73 5.66 -1.08
N LEU A 170 -23.33 4.59 -1.61
CA LEU A 170 -22.91 3.21 -1.35
C LEU A 170 -21.45 2.99 -1.75
N ASN A 171 -21.05 3.43 -2.95
CA ASN A 171 -19.66 3.32 -3.39
C ASN A 171 -18.72 4.11 -2.48
N ASN A 172 -19.03 5.36 -2.15
CA ASN A 172 -18.18 6.17 -1.30
C ASN A 172 -18.04 5.58 0.10
N LEU A 173 -19.14 5.12 0.70
CA LEU A 173 -19.12 4.47 2.01
C LEU A 173 -18.32 3.17 1.99
N ALA A 174 -18.47 2.36 0.94
CA ALA A 174 -17.72 1.14 0.76
C ALA A 174 -16.21 1.40 0.58
N ILE A 175 -15.82 2.43 -0.18
CA ILE A 175 -14.41 2.85 -0.31
C ILE A 175 -13.86 3.29 1.05
N THR A 176 -14.59 4.11 1.80
CA THR A 176 -14.18 4.56 3.14
C THR A 176 -14.00 3.40 4.12
N LEU A 177 -14.91 2.40 4.08
CA LEU A 177 -14.79 1.17 4.86
C LEU A 177 -13.60 0.32 4.43
N GLN A 178 -13.32 0.24 3.13
CA GLN A 178 -12.16 -0.49 2.61
C GLN A 178 -10.85 0.17 3.04
N ILE A 179 -10.75 1.50 2.98
CA ILE A 179 -9.60 2.26 3.50
C ILE A 179 -9.43 1.97 5.00
N ARG A 180 -10.52 2.02 5.77
CA ARG A 180 -10.47 1.68 7.19
C ARG A 180 -10.01 0.23 7.43
N TYR A 181 -10.45 -0.71 6.62
CA TYR A 181 -9.96 -2.09 6.66
C TYR A 181 -8.46 -2.18 6.35
N GLU A 182 -7.96 -1.49 5.33
CA GLU A 182 -6.53 -1.51 4.97
C GLU A 182 -5.65 -0.96 6.11
N GLN A 183 -6.18 -0.02 6.88
CA GLN A 183 -5.46 0.66 7.97
C GLN A 183 -5.59 -0.07 9.31
N LEU A 184 -6.73 -0.70 9.57
CA LEU A 184 -7.04 -1.31 10.87
C LEU A 184 -7.10 -2.84 10.84
N GLY A 185 -7.20 -3.46 9.68
CA GLY A 185 -7.39 -4.91 9.53
C GLY A 185 -8.76 -5.41 10.04
N VAL A 186 -9.74 -4.51 10.20
CA VAL A 186 -11.06 -4.83 10.75
C VAL A 186 -11.91 -5.58 9.71
N ALA A 187 -11.93 -6.91 9.81
CA ALA A 187 -12.60 -7.81 8.87
C ALA A 187 -14.08 -7.46 8.56
N THR A 188 -14.81 -6.93 9.56
CA THR A 188 -16.21 -6.54 9.41
C THR A 188 -16.40 -5.39 8.43
N ASP A 189 -15.42 -4.49 8.33
CA ASP A 189 -15.50 -3.33 7.43
C ASP A 189 -15.36 -3.77 5.97
N LEU A 190 -14.46 -4.71 5.68
CA LEU A 190 -14.35 -5.31 4.35
C LEU A 190 -15.62 -6.08 3.95
N GLY A 191 -16.23 -6.81 4.89
CA GLY A 191 -17.49 -7.50 4.66
C GLY A 191 -18.63 -6.54 4.31
N LYS A 192 -18.76 -5.43 5.06
CA LYS A 192 -19.74 -4.37 4.78
C LYS A 192 -19.47 -3.66 3.45
N ALA A 193 -18.21 -3.35 3.15
CA ALA A 193 -17.82 -2.72 1.88
C ALA A 193 -18.27 -3.57 0.69
N ILE A 194 -18.00 -4.88 0.72
CA ILE A 194 -18.43 -5.81 -0.33
C ILE A 194 -19.96 -5.82 -0.48
N ALA A 195 -20.70 -5.90 0.62
CA ALA A 195 -22.17 -5.88 0.56
C ALA A 195 -22.72 -4.57 -0.04
N TYR A 196 -22.13 -3.42 0.30
CA TYR A 196 -22.53 -2.14 -0.30
C TYR A 196 -22.15 -2.02 -1.77
N TYR A 197 -21.01 -2.57 -2.19
CA TYR A 197 -20.66 -2.63 -3.62
C TYR A 197 -21.59 -3.56 -4.39
N GLU A 198 -21.96 -4.72 -3.85
CA GLU A 198 -22.96 -5.62 -4.44
C GLU A 198 -24.30 -4.91 -4.61
N GLU A 199 -24.79 -4.22 -3.56
CA GLU A 199 -26.02 -3.42 -3.64
C GLU A 199 -25.92 -2.31 -4.70
N ALA A 200 -24.78 -1.61 -4.77
CA ALA A 200 -24.56 -0.56 -5.77
C ALA A 200 -24.59 -1.12 -7.20
N VAL A 201 -24.01 -2.31 -7.42
CA VAL A 201 -24.06 -3.00 -8.71
C VAL A 201 -25.50 -3.42 -9.04
N ASP A 202 -26.26 -3.96 -8.10
CA ASP A 202 -27.63 -4.41 -8.33
C ASP A 202 -28.60 -3.26 -8.63
N LEU A 203 -28.42 -2.11 -7.99
CA LEU A 203 -29.23 -0.91 -8.22
C LEU A 203 -28.91 -0.21 -9.56
N CYS A 204 -27.73 -0.43 -10.14
CA CYS A 204 -27.36 0.18 -11.40
C CYS A 204 -27.93 -0.58 -12.60
N LEU A 205 -28.77 0.07 -13.42
CA LEU A 205 -29.15 -0.44 -14.73
C LEU A 205 -27.90 -0.80 -15.57
N LEU A 206 -27.98 -1.89 -16.34
CA LEU A 206 -26.89 -2.49 -17.12
C LEU A 206 -26.08 -1.54 -18.02
N ASN A 207 -26.59 -0.35 -18.35
CA ASN A 207 -25.93 0.62 -19.24
C ASN A 207 -25.51 1.93 -18.53
N HIS A 208 -25.56 1.99 -17.20
CA HIS A 208 -25.13 3.18 -16.46
C HIS A 208 -23.60 3.20 -16.29
N SER A 209 -22.96 4.34 -16.55
CA SER A 209 -21.50 4.54 -16.43
C SER A 209 -20.94 4.28 -15.03
N LEU A 210 -21.80 4.25 -14.02
CA LEU A 210 -21.43 3.96 -12.62
C LEU A 210 -21.34 2.47 -12.32
N ARG A 211 -21.95 1.63 -13.16
CA ARG A 211 -21.93 0.17 -12.97
C ARG A 211 -20.51 -0.37 -13.14
N SER A 212 -19.78 0.09 -14.16
CA SER A 212 -18.38 -0.32 -14.39
C SER A 212 -17.46 0.11 -13.26
N SER A 213 -17.60 1.33 -12.72
CA SER A 213 -16.86 1.76 -11.52
C SER A 213 -17.18 0.89 -10.31
N SER A 214 -18.46 0.62 -10.06
CA SER A 214 -18.90 -0.20 -8.92
C SER A 214 -18.38 -1.63 -9.03
N LEU A 215 -18.40 -2.21 -10.24
CA LEU A 215 -17.84 -3.54 -10.52
C LEU A 215 -16.33 -3.59 -10.29
N CYS A 216 -15.58 -2.57 -10.73
CA CYS A 216 -14.15 -2.48 -10.46
C CYS A 216 -13.84 -2.40 -8.96
N ASN A 217 -14.61 -1.62 -8.20
CA ASN A 217 -14.42 -1.49 -6.76
C ASN A 217 -14.80 -2.78 -6.02
N LEU A 218 -15.92 -3.42 -6.40
CA LEU A 218 -16.33 -4.72 -5.88
C LEU A 218 -15.22 -5.76 -6.09
N ALA A 219 -14.69 -5.83 -7.31
CA ALA A 219 -13.62 -6.76 -7.66
C ALA A 219 -12.35 -6.52 -6.80
N SER A 220 -11.97 -5.26 -6.60
CA SER A 220 -10.84 -4.90 -5.73
C SER A 220 -11.06 -5.37 -4.28
N ALA A 221 -12.25 -5.15 -3.72
CA ALA A 221 -12.56 -5.57 -2.35
C ALA A 221 -12.60 -7.10 -2.20
N LEU A 222 -13.14 -7.80 -3.21
CA LEU A 222 -13.11 -9.27 -3.27
C LEU A 222 -11.67 -9.80 -3.36
N GLN A 223 -10.81 -9.15 -4.14
CA GLN A 223 -9.39 -9.51 -4.21
C GLN A 223 -8.69 -9.31 -2.86
N SER A 224 -8.92 -8.19 -2.17
CA SER A 224 -8.38 -7.98 -0.82
C SER A 224 -8.86 -9.05 0.18
N ARG A 225 -10.13 -9.48 0.06
CA ARG A 225 -10.67 -10.57 0.88
C ARG A 225 -10.03 -11.92 0.53
N HIS A 226 -9.80 -12.20 -0.74
CA HIS A 226 -9.06 -13.38 -1.19
C HIS A 226 -7.62 -13.37 -0.65
N GLU A 227 -6.92 -12.25 -0.73
CA GLU A 227 -5.54 -12.15 -0.25
C GLU A 227 -5.45 -12.50 1.24
N LYS A 228 -6.41 -12.05 2.06
CA LYS A 228 -6.45 -12.32 3.49
C LYS A 228 -6.93 -13.73 3.86
N TYR A 229 -8.02 -14.20 3.25
CA TYR A 229 -8.70 -15.44 3.65
C TYR A 229 -8.50 -16.61 2.68
N ARG A 230 -7.74 -16.41 1.60
CA ARG A 230 -7.44 -17.40 0.55
C ARG A 230 -8.67 -18.05 -0.09
N ARG A 231 -9.80 -17.32 -0.16
CA ARG A 231 -11.06 -17.81 -0.73
C ARG A 231 -11.03 -17.73 -2.25
N MET A 232 -10.95 -18.87 -2.94
CA MET A 232 -10.89 -18.89 -4.41
C MET A 232 -12.16 -18.35 -5.06
N GLU A 233 -13.33 -18.52 -4.43
CA GLU A 233 -14.60 -17.98 -4.93
C GLU A 233 -14.58 -16.46 -5.08
N ASP A 234 -13.90 -15.76 -4.17
CA ASP A 234 -13.78 -14.30 -4.21
C ASP A 234 -12.89 -13.86 -5.39
N LEU A 235 -11.82 -14.60 -5.66
CA LEU A 235 -10.93 -14.32 -6.79
C LEU A 235 -11.65 -14.54 -8.13
N GLU A 236 -12.41 -15.64 -8.27
CA GLU A 236 -13.19 -15.91 -9.50
C GLU A 236 -14.29 -14.87 -9.72
N LYS A 237 -14.96 -14.44 -8.64
CA LYS A 237 -15.92 -13.33 -8.70
C LYS A 237 -15.25 -12.01 -9.09
N ALA A 238 -14.06 -11.70 -8.55
CA ALA A 238 -13.32 -10.50 -8.90
C ALA A 238 -12.93 -10.47 -10.39
N ILE A 239 -12.44 -11.59 -10.93
CA ILE A 239 -12.14 -11.76 -12.36
C ILE A 239 -13.40 -11.50 -13.21
N THR A 240 -14.53 -12.09 -12.81
CA THR A 240 -15.82 -11.90 -13.52
C THR A 240 -16.27 -10.44 -13.50
N CYS A 241 -16.16 -9.77 -12.35
CA CYS A 241 -16.52 -8.36 -12.20
C CYS A 241 -15.63 -7.44 -13.04
N HIS A 242 -14.32 -7.66 -13.06
CA HIS A 242 -13.40 -6.90 -13.91
C HIS A 242 -13.67 -7.12 -15.40
N GLN A 243 -13.98 -8.35 -15.83
CA GLN A 243 -14.33 -8.63 -17.22
C GLN A 243 -15.60 -7.86 -17.63
N GLN A 244 -16.65 -7.92 -16.80
CA GLN A 244 -17.88 -7.15 -17.05
C GLN A 244 -17.62 -5.64 -17.11
N ALA A 245 -16.76 -5.11 -16.25
CA ALA A 245 -16.39 -3.70 -16.28
C ALA A 245 -15.67 -3.31 -17.58
N ILE A 246 -14.80 -4.17 -18.11
CA ILE A 246 -14.09 -3.95 -19.38
C ILE A 246 -15.05 -4.00 -20.57
N ASP A 247 -16.00 -4.95 -20.57
CA ASP A 247 -17.00 -5.10 -21.63
C ASP A 247 -17.89 -3.86 -21.74
N MET A 248 -18.14 -3.17 -20.62
CA MET A 248 -18.89 -1.92 -20.55
C MET A 248 -18.08 -0.66 -20.90
N CYS A 249 -16.76 -0.76 -20.97
CA CYS A 249 -15.86 0.38 -21.17
C CYS A 249 -15.15 0.28 -22.52
N PRO A 250 -15.65 0.89 -23.61
CA PRO A 250 -15.02 0.81 -24.94
C PRO A 250 -13.59 1.38 -24.96
N SER A 251 -12.86 1.14 -26.06
CA SER A 251 -11.53 1.71 -26.28
C SER A 251 -11.58 3.25 -26.18
N GLY A 252 -10.76 3.82 -25.31
CA GLY A 252 -10.76 5.26 -24.99
C GLY A 252 -11.52 5.64 -23.71
N HIS A 253 -12.25 4.73 -23.08
CA HIS A 253 -12.88 5.01 -21.78
C HIS A 253 -11.83 5.14 -20.67
N ALA A 254 -11.92 6.20 -19.84
CA ALA A 254 -10.91 6.54 -18.82
C ALA A 254 -10.62 5.41 -17.80
N LEU A 255 -11.63 4.62 -17.44
CA LEU A 255 -11.48 3.49 -16.51
C LEU A 255 -10.84 2.23 -17.13
N ARG A 256 -10.85 2.10 -18.46
CA ARG A 256 -10.43 0.86 -19.15
C ARG A 256 -8.98 0.45 -18.82
N PRO A 257 -7.97 1.34 -18.81
CA PRO A 257 -6.59 0.95 -18.49
C PRO A 257 -6.44 0.40 -17.07
N SER A 258 -7.18 0.96 -16.11
CA SER A 258 -7.15 0.50 -14.72
C SER A 258 -7.87 -0.82 -14.54
N ALA A 259 -9.02 -1.02 -15.20
CA ALA A 259 -9.73 -2.29 -15.18
C ALA A 259 -8.90 -3.43 -15.81
N LEU A 260 -8.25 -3.18 -16.94
CA LEU A 260 -7.33 -4.13 -17.59
C LEU A 260 -6.16 -4.52 -16.67
N ASN A 261 -5.54 -3.52 -16.04
CA ASN A 261 -4.43 -3.77 -15.13
C ASN A 261 -4.85 -4.62 -13.92
N ASN A 262 -6.03 -4.36 -13.34
CA ASN A 262 -6.50 -5.10 -12.17
C ASN A 262 -6.96 -6.52 -12.53
N LEU A 263 -7.59 -6.70 -13.71
CA LEU A 263 -7.88 -8.04 -14.24
C LEU A 263 -6.60 -8.86 -14.41
N ALA A 264 -5.56 -8.24 -14.97
CA ALA A 264 -4.27 -8.90 -15.16
C ALA A 264 -3.64 -9.35 -13.83
N ILE A 265 -3.70 -8.51 -12.79
CA ILE A 265 -3.25 -8.88 -11.43
C ILE A 265 -4.07 -10.07 -10.90
N ALA A 266 -5.40 -10.05 -11.03
CA ALA A 266 -6.24 -11.14 -10.56
C ALA A 266 -5.94 -12.47 -11.29
N LEU A 267 -5.65 -12.42 -12.59
CA LEU A 267 -5.23 -13.59 -13.38
C LEU A 267 -3.83 -14.08 -12.97
N GLN A 268 -2.89 -13.18 -12.68
CA GLN A 268 -1.58 -13.54 -12.14
C GLN A 268 -1.71 -14.23 -10.77
N ILE A 269 -2.55 -13.71 -9.87
CA ILE A 269 -2.81 -14.37 -8.57
C ILE A 269 -3.41 -15.76 -8.79
N ARG A 270 -4.35 -15.90 -9.74
CA ARG A 270 -4.93 -17.22 -10.05
C ARG A 270 -3.89 -18.17 -10.62
N TYR A 271 -3.00 -17.68 -11.47
CA TYR A 271 -1.86 -18.44 -11.98
C TYR A 271 -0.98 -18.95 -10.83
N GLU A 272 -0.56 -18.08 -9.91
CA GLU A 272 0.27 -18.48 -8.77
C GLU A 272 -0.42 -19.53 -7.87
N ARG A 273 -1.75 -19.64 -7.91
CA ARG A 273 -2.52 -20.62 -7.13
C ARG A 273 -2.77 -21.93 -7.87
N LEU A 274 -2.98 -21.88 -9.18
CA LEU A 274 -3.44 -23.03 -9.97
C LEU A 274 -2.43 -23.52 -11.01
N GLY A 275 -1.37 -22.76 -11.28
CA GLY A 275 -0.31 -23.09 -12.26
C GLY A 275 -0.73 -23.04 -13.73
N LYS A 276 -1.90 -22.47 -14.05
CA LYS A 276 -2.44 -22.46 -15.43
C LYS A 276 -1.77 -21.39 -16.30
N MET A 277 -0.82 -21.78 -17.14
CA MET A 277 -0.05 -20.82 -17.96
C MET A 277 -0.92 -19.89 -18.82
N GLU A 278 -2.10 -20.32 -19.24
CA GLU A 278 -3.03 -19.47 -20.01
C GLU A 278 -3.43 -18.20 -19.24
N ASP A 279 -3.50 -18.26 -17.91
CA ASP A 279 -3.82 -17.10 -17.08
C ASP A 279 -2.67 -16.11 -17.04
N LEU A 280 -1.43 -16.58 -16.93
CA LEU A 280 -0.24 -15.72 -16.96
C LEU A 280 -0.07 -15.06 -18.34
N GLU A 281 -0.34 -15.79 -19.42
CA GLU A 281 -0.27 -15.22 -20.77
C GLU A 281 -1.33 -14.13 -20.98
N LYS A 282 -2.56 -14.37 -20.51
CA LYS A 282 -3.62 -13.35 -20.53
C LYS A 282 -3.29 -12.15 -19.63
N ALA A 283 -2.67 -12.36 -18.48
CA ALA A 283 -2.21 -11.28 -17.62
C ALA A 283 -1.19 -10.39 -18.36
N ILE A 284 -0.22 -10.99 -19.04
CA ILE A 284 0.77 -10.27 -19.86
C ILE A 284 0.10 -9.49 -21.00
N THR A 285 -0.88 -10.07 -21.70
CA THR A 285 -1.60 -9.34 -22.76
C THR A 285 -2.35 -8.13 -22.21
N PHE A 286 -3.09 -8.28 -21.11
CA PHE A 286 -3.85 -7.18 -20.52
C PHE A 286 -2.96 -6.11 -19.87
N HIS A 287 -1.83 -6.48 -19.26
CA HIS A 287 -0.84 -5.50 -18.80
C HIS A 287 -0.25 -4.68 -19.95
N ASN A 288 0.04 -5.33 -21.09
CA ASN A 288 0.51 -4.64 -22.29
C ASN A 288 -0.55 -3.68 -22.85
N GLU A 289 -1.81 -4.10 -22.96
CA GLU A 289 -2.91 -3.22 -23.39
C GLU A 289 -3.06 -2.00 -22.47
N ALA A 290 -3.01 -2.21 -21.15
CA ALA A 290 -3.05 -1.11 -20.19
C ALA A 290 -1.87 -0.14 -20.33
N LEU A 291 -0.67 -0.65 -20.64
CA LEU A 291 0.53 0.15 -20.88
C LEU A 291 0.44 0.98 -22.17
N VAL A 292 -0.13 0.42 -23.24
CA VAL A 292 -0.37 1.15 -24.50
C VAL A 292 -1.33 2.32 -24.29
N LEU A 293 -2.35 2.14 -23.45
CA LEU A 293 -3.32 3.20 -23.12
C LEU A 293 -2.77 4.25 -22.12
N ARG A 294 -1.55 4.08 -21.60
CA ARG A 294 -0.89 5.00 -20.66
C ARG A 294 0.40 5.56 -21.29
N PRO A 295 0.32 6.55 -22.20
CA PRO A 295 1.48 7.06 -22.94
C PRO A 295 2.56 7.68 -22.03
N PRO A 296 3.78 7.93 -22.53
CA PRO A 296 4.82 8.64 -21.79
C PRO A 296 4.29 9.93 -21.16
N GLY A 297 4.58 10.14 -19.87
CA GLY A 297 4.05 11.25 -19.07
C GLY A 297 2.76 10.94 -18.28
N HIS A 298 2.08 9.82 -18.56
CA HIS A 298 0.90 9.43 -17.77
C HIS A 298 1.30 9.02 -16.34
N PRO A 299 0.63 9.53 -15.28
CA PRO A 299 1.02 9.30 -13.88
C PRO A 299 1.14 7.82 -13.48
N LEU A 300 0.19 7.00 -13.95
CA LEU A 300 0.15 5.55 -13.65
C LEU A 300 0.99 4.67 -14.59
N ARG A 301 1.79 5.26 -15.51
CA ARG A 301 2.61 4.48 -16.45
C ARG A 301 3.67 3.64 -15.73
N SER A 302 4.31 4.20 -14.69
CA SER A 302 5.33 3.50 -13.90
C SER A 302 4.77 2.22 -13.25
N SER A 303 3.52 2.27 -12.76
CA SER A 303 2.85 1.10 -12.17
C SER A 303 2.52 0.03 -13.21
N SER A 304 2.06 0.41 -14.41
CA SER A 304 1.85 -0.56 -15.51
C SER A 304 3.13 -1.25 -15.93
N LEU A 305 4.23 -0.50 -16.05
CA LEU A 305 5.55 -1.05 -16.37
C LEU A 305 6.01 -2.04 -15.30
N ASN A 306 5.85 -1.68 -14.01
CA ASN A 306 6.25 -2.54 -12.91
C ASN A 306 5.45 -3.86 -12.87
N ASN A 307 4.14 -3.81 -13.11
CA ASN A 307 3.30 -5.01 -13.12
C ASN A 307 3.59 -5.92 -14.31
N LEU A 308 3.79 -5.32 -15.50
CA LEU A 308 4.20 -6.07 -16.68
C LEU A 308 5.56 -6.76 -16.47
N ALA A 309 6.50 -6.06 -15.84
CA ALA A 309 7.80 -6.61 -15.50
C ALA A 309 7.71 -7.80 -14.54
N ASN A 310 6.88 -7.70 -13.49
CA ASN A 310 6.61 -8.82 -12.57
C ASN A 310 6.03 -10.04 -13.31
N ALA A 311 5.10 -9.84 -14.24
CA ALA A 311 4.52 -10.93 -15.00
C ALA A 311 5.57 -11.64 -15.90
N PHE A 312 6.51 -10.88 -16.48
CA PHE A 312 7.64 -11.46 -17.21
C PHE A 312 8.65 -12.16 -16.30
N GLN A 313 8.89 -11.65 -15.09
CA GLN A 313 9.72 -12.28 -14.07
C GLN A 313 9.15 -13.66 -13.70
N ILE A 314 7.86 -13.74 -13.40
CA ILE A 314 7.19 -15.02 -13.11
C ILE A 314 7.27 -15.96 -14.33
N LYS A 315 7.04 -15.44 -15.54
CA LYS A 315 7.16 -16.27 -16.76
C LYS A 315 8.59 -16.80 -16.95
N TYR A 316 9.60 -16.03 -16.53
CA TYR A 316 10.99 -16.48 -16.55
C TYR A 316 11.25 -17.58 -15.51
N GLU A 317 10.78 -17.42 -14.28
CA GLU A 317 10.95 -18.42 -13.22
C GLU A 317 10.41 -19.80 -13.61
N HIS A 318 9.35 -19.85 -14.43
CA HIS A 318 8.76 -21.10 -14.89
C HIS A 318 9.33 -21.67 -16.20
N LEU A 319 9.72 -20.82 -17.16
CA LEU A 319 10.18 -21.27 -18.48
C LEU A 319 11.70 -21.21 -18.67
N GLU A 320 12.39 -20.47 -17.80
CA GLU A 320 13.82 -20.17 -17.85
C GLU A 320 14.32 -19.55 -19.16
N HIS A 321 13.41 -18.97 -19.96
CA HIS A 321 13.76 -18.29 -21.20
C HIS A 321 14.33 -16.89 -20.93
N ASN A 322 15.62 -16.70 -21.22
CA ASN A 322 16.36 -15.44 -20.99
C ASN A 322 15.69 -14.19 -21.59
N GLU A 323 14.92 -14.32 -22.68
CA GLU A 323 14.17 -13.19 -23.25
C GLU A 323 13.15 -12.60 -22.29
N ASN A 324 12.51 -13.42 -21.44
CA ASN A 324 11.55 -12.95 -20.45
C ASN A 324 12.25 -12.18 -19.32
N LEU A 325 13.41 -12.67 -18.89
CA LEU A 325 14.25 -11.99 -17.89
C LEU A 325 14.71 -10.61 -18.39
N GLU A 326 15.21 -10.52 -19.63
CA GLU A 326 15.63 -9.24 -20.21
C GLU A 326 14.46 -8.26 -20.37
N LYS A 327 13.25 -8.74 -20.69
CA LYS A 327 12.04 -7.92 -20.69
C LYS A 327 11.70 -7.42 -19.28
N ALA A 328 11.75 -8.29 -18.27
CA ALA A 328 11.51 -7.92 -16.87
C ALA A 328 12.49 -6.82 -16.42
N ILE A 329 13.80 -6.98 -16.67
CA ILE A 329 14.82 -5.96 -16.36
C ILE A 329 14.51 -4.64 -17.06
N THR A 330 14.20 -4.69 -18.35
CA THR A 330 13.94 -3.49 -19.16
C THR A 330 12.75 -2.71 -18.62
N TYR A 331 11.64 -3.37 -18.31
CA TYR A 331 10.45 -2.71 -17.79
C TYR A 331 10.60 -2.24 -16.34
N HIS A 332 11.28 -3.00 -15.47
CA HIS A 332 11.59 -2.54 -14.11
C HIS A 332 12.48 -1.29 -14.11
N LYS A 333 13.50 -1.22 -14.98
CA LYS A 333 14.32 -0.01 -15.14
C LYS A 333 13.48 1.19 -15.57
N GLN A 334 12.65 1.03 -16.61
CA GLN A 334 11.76 2.12 -17.05
C GLN A 334 10.78 2.56 -15.95
N ALA A 335 10.27 1.63 -15.14
CA ALA A 335 9.43 1.97 -14.00
C ALA A 335 10.18 2.77 -12.93
N LEU A 336 11.43 2.39 -12.63
CA LEU A 336 12.30 3.07 -11.67
C LEU A 336 12.69 4.48 -12.13
N ASP A 337 12.97 4.66 -13.43
CA ASP A 337 13.32 5.96 -14.02
C ASP A 337 12.19 6.99 -13.88
N LEU A 338 10.93 6.51 -13.91
CA LEU A 338 9.74 7.35 -13.70
C LEU A 338 9.44 7.63 -12.22
N ARG A 339 10.13 7.00 -11.27
CA ARG A 339 9.90 7.12 -9.82
C ARG A 339 11.05 7.86 -9.15
N SER A 340 10.94 9.18 -8.97
CA SER A 340 11.98 10.02 -8.35
C SER A 340 12.29 9.61 -6.89
N LEU A 341 13.40 10.13 -6.32
CA LEU A 341 13.89 9.76 -4.98
C LEU A 341 12.86 9.91 -3.83
N GLY A 342 11.83 10.75 -4.00
CA GLY A 342 10.74 10.93 -3.03
C GLY A 342 9.46 10.16 -3.35
N HIS A 343 9.43 9.36 -4.43
CA HIS A 343 8.23 8.66 -4.84
C HIS A 343 7.93 7.47 -3.89
N PRO A 344 6.70 7.30 -3.37
CA PRO A 344 6.38 6.30 -2.34
C PRO A 344 6.64 4.86 -2.78
N PHE A 345 6.46 4.57 -4.07
CA PHE A 345 6.70 3.24 -4.64
C PHE A 345 8.11 3.03 -5.21
N ARG A 346 9.06 3.95 -5.00
CA ARG A 346 10.44 3.79 -5.52
C ARG A 346 11.13 2.60 -4.86
N SER A 347 11.01 2.44 -3.55
CA SER A 347 11.58 1.30 -2.81
C SER A 347 11.12 -0.04 -3.37
N ALA A 348 9.84 -0.21 -3.67
CA ALA A 348 9.30 -1.44 -4.27
C ALA A 348 9.85 -1.70 -5.69
N SER A 349 10.10 -0.65 -6.50
CA SER A 349 10.75 -0.84 -7.80
C SER A 349 12.22 -1.25 -7.68
N LEU A 350 12.92 -0.70 -6.69
CA LEU A 350 14.31 -1.07 -6.42
C LEU A 350 14.41 -2.52 -5.95
N ASP A 351 13.50 -2.93 -5.07
CA ASP A 351 13.36 -4.31 -4.59
C ASP A 351 13.14 -5.29 -5.75
N ASN A 352 12.10 -5.06 -6.56
CA ASN A 352 11.81 -5.93 -7.72
C ASN A 352 12.98 -5.98 -8.72
N LEU A 353 13.64 -4.84 -8.95
CA LEU A 353 14.80 -4.81 -9.84
C LEU A 353 15.99 -5.57 -9.24
N GLY A 354 16.22 -5.46 -7.93
CA GLY A 354 17.17 -6.27 -7.19
C GLY A 354 16.90 -7.76 -7.36
N HIS A 355 15.65 -8.18 -7.17
CA HIS A 355 15.23 -9.58 -7.35
C HIS A 355 15.47 -10.09 -8.78
N THR A 356 15.06 -9.34 -9.80
CA THR A 356 15.28 -9.71 -11.20
C THR A 356 16.78 -9.79 -11.54
N PHE A 357 17.62 -8.87 -11.05
CA PHE A 357 19.07 -8.94 -11.27
C PHE A 357 19.72 -10.08 -10.50
N TYR A 358 19.22 -10.42 -9.32
CA TYR A 358 19.70 -11.57 -8.56
C TYR A 358 19.41 -12.89 -9.29
N ALA A 359 18.19 -13.05 -9.84
CA ALA A 359 17.85 -14.18 -10.69
C ALA A 359 18.78 -14.28 -11.92
N LYS A 360 19.14 -13.14 -12.53
CA LYS A 360 20.13 -13.08 -13.61
C LYS A 360 21.51 -13.56 -13.15
N TYR A 361 21.98 -13.09 -12.00
CA TYR A 361 23.26 -13.49 -11.44
C TYR A 361 23.32 -15.00 -11.17
N GLN A 362 22.28 -15.57 -10.53
CA GLN A 362 22.23 -17.00 -10.22
C GLN A 362 22.38 -17.89 -11.47
N LYS A 363 21.85 -17.44 -12.62
CA LYS A 363 21.87 -18.22 -13.87
C LYS A 363 23.10 -17.97 -14.75
N LEU A 364 23.62 -16.75 -14.79
CA LEU A 364 24.77 -16.39 -15.64
C LEU A 364 26.11 -16.46 -14.92
N GLY A 365 26.15 -16.43 -13.58
CA GLY A 365 27.35 -16.55 -12.77
C GLY A 365 28.37 -15.42 -12.95
N ASN A 366 28.00 -14.32 -13.61
CA ASN A 366 28.93 -13.23 -13.88
C ASN A 366 29.17 -12.40 -12.61
N GLN A 367 30.42 -12.32 -12.17
CA GLN A 367 30.85 -11.61 -10.96
C GLN A 367 30.56 -10.10 -11.02
N GLU A 368 30.58 -9.48 -12.21
CA GLU A 368 30.23 -8.06 -12.37
C GLU A 368 28.74 -7.77 -12.14
N ASP A 369 27.86 -8.77 -12.31
CA ASP A 369 26.42 -8.62 -12.12
C ASP A 369 25.99 -8.77 -10.66
N VAL A 370 26.89 -9.19 -9.74
CA VAL A 370 26.62 -9.37 -8.30
C VAL A 370 26.42 -8.05 -7.55
N ILE A 371 27.20 -7.04 -7.91
CA ILE A 371 27.21 -5.75 -7.21
C ILE A 371 25.88 -5.02 -7.44
N ARG A 372 25.29 -5.16 -8.64
CA ARG A 372 24.05 -4.47 -9.01
C ARG A 372 22.86 -4.80 -8.10
N PRO A 373 22.45 -6.07 -7.90
CA PRO A 373 21.35 -6.39 -7.00
C PRO A 373 21.61 -5.90 -5.57
N ILE A 374 22.82 -6.07 -5.03
CA ILE A 374 23.17 -5.53 -3.70
C ILE A 374 22.93 -4.02 -3.63
N THR A 375 23.41 -3.26 -4.62
CA THR A 375 23.21 -1.80 -4.61
C THR A 375 21.74 -1.40 -4.73
N PHE A 376 20.92 -2.16 -5.47
CA PHE A 376 19.48 -1.89 -5.55
C PHE A 376 18.78 -2.17 -4.22
N TYR A 377 19.13 -3.28 -3.55
CA TYR A 377 18.61 -3.60 -2.23
C TYR A 377 19.06 -2.60 -1.16
N GLU A 378 20.32 -2.17 -1.16
CA GLU A 378 20.81 -1.10 -0.27
C GLU A 378 20.07 0.22 -0.50
N GLN A 379 19.79 0.57 -1.76
CA GLN A 379 18.97 1.75 -2.07
C GLN A 379 17.52 1.57 -1.61
N ALA A 380 16.94 0.39 -1.76
CA ALA A 380 15.57 0.10 -1.32
C ALA A 380 15.44 0.23 0.21
N THR A 381 16.37 -0.38 0.96
CA THR A 381 16.43 -0.33 2.42
C THR A 381 16.76 1.07 2.95
N THR A 382 17.65 1.80 2.28
CA THR A 382 17.93 3.21 2.57
C THR A 382 16.71 4.09 2.31
N THR A 383 15.95 3.82 1.25
CA THR A 383 14.71 4.56 0.95
C THR A 383 13.66 4.31 2.04
N ILE A 384 13.52 3.05 2.50
CA ILE A 384 12.60 2.69 3.60
C ILE A 384 13.00 3.35 4.91
N SER A 385 14.28 3.35 5.25
CA SER A 385 14.77 3.92 6.52
C SER A 385 14.77 5.45 6.55
N LYS A 386 14.86 6.11 5.39
CA LYS A 386 14.83 7.57 5.26
C LYS A 386 13.42 8.15 5.10
N LEU A 387 12.42 7.35 4.75
CA LEU A 387 11.02 7.78 4.72
C LEU A 387 10.54 7.94 6.17
N PRO A 388 10.34 9.18 6.66
CA PRO A 388 9.79 9.41 8.00
C PRO A 388 8.43 8.70 8.16
N ASP A 389 7.68 8.63 7.07
CA ASP A 389 6.30 8.16 7.00
C ASP A 389 6.11 6.67 7.32
N ARG A 390 7.08 5.77 7.08
CA ARG A 390 6.83 4.33 7.26
C ARG A 390 7.06 3.83 8.68
N LEU A 391 8.07 4.36 9.38
CA LEU A 391 8.19 4.15 10.83
C LEU A 391 7.03 4.84 11.56
N GLN A 392 6.57 6.01 11.09
CA GLN A 392 5.35 6.65 11.58
C GLN A 392 4.11 5.78 11.32
N GLN A 393 3.95 5.21 10.11
CA GLN A 393 2.84 4.29 9.78
C GLN A 393 2.88 3.00 10.61
N LEU A 394 4.04 2.33 10.76
CA LEU A 394 4.20 1.16 11.64
C LEU A 394 3.72 1.41 13.08
N ILE A 395 3.86 2.65 13.53
CA ILE A 395 3.55 3.12 14.87
C ILE A 395 2.09 3.62 14.96
N LEU A 396 1.54 4.20 13.89
CA LEU A 396 0.15 4.69 13.79
C LEU A 396 -0.87 3.59 13.43
N LEU A 397 -0.44 2.46 12.84
CA LEU A 397 -1.30 1.31 12.57
C LEU A 397 -1.86 0.79 13.91
N PRO A 398 -3.20 0.74 14.13
CA PRO A 398 -3.72 0.53 15.48
C PRO A 398 -3.76 -0.94 15.91
N THR A 399 -3.79 -1.89 14.97
CA THR A 399 -3.90 -3.32 15.29
C THR A 399 -2.57 -4.05 15.08
N ILE A 400 -2.34 -5.09 15.88
CA ILE A 400 -1.18 -5.98 15.75
C ILE A 400 -1.17 -6.63 14.34
N THR A 401 -2.34 -6.97 13.80
CA THR A 401 -2.47 -7.61 12.49
C THR A 401 -1.95 -6.74 11.34
N SER A 402 -2.33 -5.45 11.29
CA SER A 402 -1.87 -4.55 10.22
C SER A 402 -0.38 -4.25 10.33
N GLN A 403 0.15 -4.21 11.56
CA GLN A 403 1.58 -4.06 11.80
C GLN A 403 2.36 -5.30 11.36
N GLN A 404 1.85 -6.50 11.65
CA GLN A 404 2.43 -7.77 11.22
C GLN A 404 2.48 -7.88 9.69
N GLU A 405 1.41 -7.54 8.98
CA GLU A 405 1.39 -7.57 7.51
C GLU A 405 2.43 -6.61 6.88
N LEU A 406 2.62 -5.43 7.46
CA LEU A 406 3.61 -4.48 6.97
C LEU A 406 5.04 -4.96 7.23
N VAL A 407 5.27 -5.58 8.39
CA VAL A 407 6.55 -6.19 8.74
C VAL A 407 6.84 -7.38 7.83
N GLU A 408 5.89 -8.28 7.60
CA GLU A 408 6.01 -9.41 6.66
C GLU A 408 6.38 -8.94 5.25
N LYS A 409 5.68 -7.93 4.72
CA LYS A 409 5.99 -7.38 3.39
C LYS A 409 7.39 -6.77 3.30
N SER A 410 7.92 -6.25 4.40
CA SER A 410 9.26 -5.65 4.45
C SER A 410 10.36 -6.66 4.78
N SER A 411 10.06 -7.79 5.41
CA SER A 411 11.06 -8.77 5.83
C SER A 411 11.72 -9.46 4.63
N HIS A 412 10.96 -9.74 3.57
CA HIS A 412 11.49 -10.40 2.37
C HIS A 412 12.62 -9.60 1.71
N LEU A 413 12.47 -8.28 1.61
CA LEU A 413 13.50 -7.40 1.06
C LEU A 413 14.85 -7.55 1.78
N PHE A 414 14.86 -7.56 3.11
CA PHE A 414 16.12 -7.67 3.88
C PHE A 414 16.74 -9.07 3.75
N LEU A 415 15.91 -10.11 3.59
CA LEU A 415 16.33 -11.49 3.43
C LEU A 415 16.95 -11.71 2.05
N ASP A 416 16.27 -11.29 0.98
CA ASP A 416 16.77 -11.43 -0.39
C ASP A 416 18.06 -10.64 -0.59
N ALA A 417 18.15 -9.46 0.04
CA ALA A 417 19.37 -8.66 0.05
C ALA A 417 20.53 -9.35 0.76
N ALA A 418 20.27 -9.97 1.91
CA ALA A 418 21.29 -10.72 2.66
C ALA A 418 21.72 -11.99 1.93
N ALA A 419 20.78 -12.75 1.35
CA ALA A 419 21.06 -13.93 0.55
C ALA A 419 21.93 -13.57 -0.67
N CYS A 420 21.62 -12.45 -1.33
CA CYS A 420 22.43 -11.91 -2.42
C CYS A 420 23.85 -11.55 -1.96
N ALA A 421 24.01 -10.84 -0.84
CA ALA A 421 25.31 -10.47 -0.29
C ALA A 421 26.14 -11.70 0.16
N LEU A 422 25.50 -12.72 0.70
CA LEU A 422 26.17 -13.99 1.01
C LEU A 422 26.64 -14.72 -0.26
N SER A 423 25.79 -14.79 -1.28
CA SER A 423 26.15 -15.36 -2.58
C SER A 423 27.32 -14.61 -3.22
N ALA A 424 27.45 -13.32 -2.93
CA ALA A 424 28.53 -12.45 -3.37
C ALA A 424 29.84 -12.60 -2.58
N GLY A 425 29.83 -13.30 -1.45
CA GLY A 425 30.98 -13.38 -0.55
C GLY A 425 31.21 -12.11 0.30
N THR A 426 30.18 -11.29 0.52
CA THR A 426 30.24 -10.07 1.37
C THR A 426 29.39 -10.25 2.65
N PRO A 427 29.86 -11.06 3.63
CA PRO A 427 29.11 -11.35 4.85
C PRO A 427 28.92 -10.14 5.77
N ASP A 428 29.79 -9.14 5.65
CA ASP A 428 29.70 -7.84 6.33
C ASP A 428 28.42 -7.09 5.94
N ILE A 429 28.15 -6.98 4.63
CA ILE A 429 26.94 -6.34 4.08
C ILE A 429 25.71 -7.17 4.44
N ALA A 430 25.79 -8.50 4.38
CA ALA A 430 24.68 -9.38 4.76
C ALA A 430 24.25 -9.19 6.22
N VAL A 431 25.21 -9.13 7.16
CA VAL A 431 24.94 -8.89 8.58
C VAL A 431 24.33 -7.50 8.80
N GLN A 432 24.82 -6.49 8.09
CA GLN A 432 24.29 -5.13 8.18
C GLN A 432 22.83 -5.06 7.72
N LEU A 433 22.50 -5.68 6.57
CA LEU A 433 21.14 -5.71 6.01
C LEU A 433 20.16 -6.49 6.90
N LEU A 434 20.55 -7.67 7.39
CA LEU A 434 19.76 -8.44 8.36
C LEU A 434 19.55 -7.66 9.65
N GLY A 435 20.59 -6.98 10.12
CA GLY A 435 20.53 -6.07 11.24
C GLY A 435 19.52 -4.95 11.03
N GLN A 436 19.48 -4.33 9.85
CA GLN A 436 18.52 -3.28 9.51
C GLN A 436 17.08 -3.79 9.57
N GLY A 437 16.80 -4.93 8.93
CA GLY A 437 15.49 -5.60 9.02
C GLY A 437 15.09 -5.91 10.45
N ARG A 438 16.07 -6.33 11.28
CA ARG A 438 15.90 -6.54 12.71
C ARG A 438 15.50 -5.26 13.45
N SER A 439 16.13 -4.12 13.19
CA SER A 439 15.79 -2.88 13.90
C SER A 439 14.34 -2.42 13.66
N ILE A 440 13.81 -2.69 12.46
CA ILE A 440 12.42 -2.40 12.09
C ILE A 440 11.46 -3.37 12.81
N LEU A 441 11.73 -4.68 12.75
CA LEU A 441 10.90 -5.75 13.33
C LEU A 441 10.89 -5.72 14.88
N TRP A 442 12.02 -5.37 15.50
CA TRP A 442 12.19 -5.35 16.96
C TRP A 442 11.83 -4.03 17.63
N SER A 443 11.39 -3.04 16.86
CA SER A 443 10.75 -1.84 17.42
C SER A 443 9.46 -2.14 18.19
N LYS A 444 8.90 -3.36 18.07
CA LYS A 444 7.64 -3.76 18.73
C LYS A 444 7.64 -5.01 19.63
N ILE A 445 8.65 -5.88 19.59
CA ILE A 445 8.64 -7.08 20.44
C ILE A 445 9.28 -6.75 21.80
N GLN A 446 8.53 -6.97 22.89
CA GLN A 446 9.06 -6.99 24.26
C GLN A 446 10.21 -8.00 24.36
N GLY A 447 11.45 -7.55 24.16
CA GLY A 447 12.58 -8.46 24.03
C GLY A 447 13.94 -7.90 24.44
N TYR A 448 14.01 -6.90 25.32
CA TYR A 448 15.29 -6.38 25.81
C TYR A 448 15.45 -6.57 27.32
N ARG A 449 15.61 -7.80 27.79
CA ARG A 449 15.88 -8.06 29.23
C ARG A 449 17.27 -7.60 29.68
N GLN A 450 18.23 -7.37 28.77
CA GLN A 450 19.59 -6.92 29.12
C GLN A 450 19.75 -5.40 28.94
N SER A 451 19.51 -4.84 27.75
CA SER A 451 19.69 -3.39 27.52
C SER A 451 18.72 -2.52 28.33
N PHE A 452 17.48 -2.97 28.58
CA PHE A 452 16.56 -2.26 29.47
C PHE A 452 17.01 -2.27 30.93
N LYS A 453 17.70 -3.32 31.41
CA LYS A 453 18.26 -3.32 32.77
C LYS A 453 19.33 -2.26 32.93
N ASP A 454 20.12 -2.03 31.89
CA ASP A 454 21.19 -1.03 31.92
C ASP A 454 20.62 0.40 31.84
N ILE A 455 19.56 0.64 31.04
CA ILE A 455 18.83 1.92 31.06
C ILE A 455 18.08 2.11 32.38
N SER A 456 17.36 1.10 32.87
CA SER A 456 16.63 1.16 34.13
C SER A 456 17.55 1.42 35.33
N LYS A 457 18.83 1.04 35.25
CA LYS A 457 19.85 1.37 36.25
C LYS A 457 20.36 2.80 36.13
N LYS A 458 20.56 3.33 34.91
CA LYS A 458 21.08 4.68 34.69
C LYS A 458 20.01 5.77 34.83
N VAL A 459 18.81 5.55 34.29
CA VAL A 459 17.71 6.51 34.24
C VAL A 459 16.36 5.79 34.49
N PRO A 460 16.03 5.47 35.75
CA PRO A 460 14.85 4.67 36.10
C PRO A 460 13.53 5.33 35.70
N ASP A 461 13.40 6.66 35.85
CA ASP A 461 12.15 7.38 35.56
C ASP A 461 11.80 7.31 34.06
N LEU A 462 12.78 7.54 33.19
CA LEU A 462 12.62 7.46 31.74
C LEU A 462 12.30 6.02 31.29
N ALA A 463 12.91 5.02 31.94
CA ALA A 463 12.66 3.61 31.67
C ALA A 463 11.23 3.20 32.06
N GLN A 464 10.74 3.66 33.21
CA GLN A 464 9.37 3.39 33.68
C GLN A 464 8.33 4.07 32.78
N GLU A 465 8.54 5.33 32.40
CA GLU A 465 7.64 6.05 31.50
C GLU A 465 7.56 5.36 30.14
N PHE A 466 8.71 4.98 29.56
CA PHE A 466 8.76 4.24 28.30
C PHE A 466 8.05 2.88 28.40
N GLN A 467 8.23 2.15 29.50
CA GLN A 467 7.56 0.86 29.72
C GLN A 467 6.05 1.02 29.89
N ALA A 468 5.59 2.06 30.58
CA ALA A 468 4.17 2.35 30.76
C ALA A 468 3.48 2.67 29.42
N ILE A 469 4.11 3.49 28.58
CA ILE A 469 3.59 3.84 27.25
C ILE A 469 3.57 2.61 26.34
N SER A 470 4.64 1.79 26.31
CA SER A 470 4.66 0.54 25.55
C SER A 470 3.52 -0.41 25.95
N LYS A 471 3.24 -0.57 27.24
CA LYS A 471 2.12 -1.40 27.73
C LYS A 471 0.75 -0.85 27.32
N ASN A 472 0.57 0.47 27.35
CA ASN A 472 -0.68 1.09 26.94
C ASN A 472 -0.92 0.97 25.44
N LEU A 473 0.13 1.09 24.61
CA LEU A 473 0.07 0.83 23.17
C LEU A 473 -0.34 -0.61 22.86
N GLU A 474 0.24 -1.58 23.58
CA GLU A 474 -0.09 -3.01 23.42
C GLU A 474 -1.54 -3.32 23.84
N LYS A 475 -1.97 -2.78 24.97
CA LYS A 475 -3.34 -2.96 25.49
C LYS A 475 -4.39 -2.37 24.54
N ASN A 476 -4.11 -1.21 23.96
CA ASN A 476 -5.02 -0.60 23.00
C ASN A 476 -5.07 -1.39 21.69
N ALA A 477 -3.92 -1.85 21.19
CA ALA A 477 -3.81 -2.63 19.96
C ALA A 477 -4.41 -4.05 20.02
N THR A 478 -4.57 -4.60 21.23
CA THR A 478 -5.19 -5.91 21.49
C THR A 478 -6.69 -5.82 21.83
N SER A 479 -7.23 -4.61 21.93
CA SER A 479 -8.63 -4.40 22.27
C SER A 479 -9.57 -4.71 21.09
N ALA A 480 -10.81 -5.12 21.39
CA ALA A 480 -11.81 -5.40 20.37
C ALA A 480 -12.24 -4.15 19.56
N HIS A 481 -12.01 -2.96 20.12
CA HIS A 481 -12.21 -1.66 19.49
C HIS A 481 -11.01 -0.78 19.85
N VAL A 482 -10.08 -0.64 18.91
CA VAL A 482 -8.89 0.19 19.12
C VAL A 482 -9.29 1.66 19.16
N ASP A 483 -8.94 2.36 20.25
CA ASP A 483 -9.08 3.81 20.34
C ASP A 483 -7.94 4.45 19.54
N ILE A 484 -8.26 4.88 18.33
CA ILE A 484 -7.26 5.31 17.36
C ILE A 484 -6.62 6.66 17.75
N PRO A 485 -7.37 7.69 18.19
CA PRO A 485 -6.78 8.90 18.75
C PRO A 485 -5.82 8.63 19.91
N LEU A 486 -6.17 7.71 20.82
CA LEU A 486 -5.30 7.31 21.91
C LEU A 486 -4.03 6.61 21.41
N GLN A 487 -4.16 5.74 20.40
CA GLN A 487 -3.02 5.05 19.78
C GLN A 487 -2.01 6.05 19.23
N CYS A 488 -2.46 7.03 18.43
CA CYS A 488 -1.60 8.04 17.82
C CYS A 488 -0.87 8.86 18.89
N ALA A 489 -1.57 9.33 19.91
CA ALA A 489 -0.98 10.15 20.98
C ALA A 489 0.05 9.38 21.83
N LEU A 490 -0.20 8.10 22.12
CA LEU A 490 0.76 7.26 22.85
C LEU A 490 2.01 6.98 22.00
N SER A 491 1.82 6.79 20.70
CA SER A 491 2.85 6.54 19.71
C SER A 491 3.83 7.69 19.54
N GLU A 492 3.34 8.93 19.47
CA GLU A 492 4.20 10.13 19.42
C GLU A 492 5.06 10.27 20.67
N LYS A 493 4.47 10.05 21.85
CA LYS A 493 5.19 10.08 23.13
C LYS A 493 6.26 8.99 23.19
N TRP A 494 5.96 7.79 22.69
CA TRP A 494 6.92 6.69 22.63
C TRP A 494 8.16 7.05 21.80
N MET A 495 7.97 7.69 20.64
CA MET A 495 9.06 8.16 19.78
C MET A 495 9.91 9.26 20.43
N ALA A 496 9.26 10.21 21.10
CA ALA A 496 9.98 11.26 21.83
C ALA A 496 10.85 10.68 22.96
N LEU A 497 10.35 9.67 23.69
CA LEU A 497 11.11 8.98 24.73
C LEU A 497 12.27 8.16 24.15
N LEU A 498 12.06 7.45 23.04
CA LEU A 498 13.13 6.73 22.34
C LEU A 498 14.26 7.68 21.90
N GLY A 499 13.90 8.85 21.37
CA GLY A 499 14.86 9.89 21.00
C GLY A 499 15.66 10.43 22.19
N LYS A 500 15.04 10.53 23.38
CA LYS A 500 15.74 10.89 24.63
C LYS A 500 16.69 9.78 25.08
N MET A 501 16.26 8.51 25.03
CA MET A 501 17.10 7.36 25.39
C MET A 501 18.35 7.26 24.51
N ARG A 502 18.22 7.50 23.19
CA ARG A 502 19.36 7.47 22.25
C ARG A 502 20.38 8.59 22.44
N LYS A 503 20.05 9.65 23.18
CA LYS A 503 21.01 10.73 23.52
C LYS A 503 21.87 10.39 24.74
N LEU A 504 21.60 9.29 25.44
CA LEU A 504 22.38 8.87 26.60
C LEU A 504 23.71 8.22 26.16
N GLU A 505 24.77 8.49 26.90
CA GLU A 505 26.10 7.93 26.64
C GLU A 505 26.11 6.40 26.77
N GLY A 506 26.53 5.73 25.70
CA GLY A 506 26.50 4.27 25.55
C GLY A 506 25.18 3.70 25.04
N PHE A 507 24.21 4.55 24.66
CA PHE A 507 22.90 4.14 24.14
C PHE A 507 22.56 4.79 22.78
N SER A 508 23.55 5.34 22.06
CA SER A 508 23.36 5.89 20.71
C SER A 508 22.67 4.90 19.78
N ASP A 509 23.04 3.62 19.92
CA ASP A 509 22.57 2.52 19.09
C ASP A 509 21.42 1.75 19.77
N TYR A 510 20.76 2.36 20.77
CA TYR A 510 19.64 1.72 21.48
C TYR A 510 18.47 1.47 20.52
N LEU A 511 18.05 0.21 20.44
CA LEU A 511 17.12 -0.31 19.42
C LEU A 511 17.60 -0.10 17.97
N GLN A 512 18.93 -0.09 17.73
CA GLN A 512 19.54 -0.07 16.40
C GLN A 512 20.39 -1.35 16.17
N VAL A 513 20.94 -1.45 14.96
CA VAL A 513 21.77 -2.57 14.53
C VAL A 513 23.08 -2.60 15.32
N THR A 514 23.50 -3.77 15.82
CA THR A 514 24.84 -3.95 16.36
C THR A 514 25.84 -3.96 15.20
N PRO A 515 26.83 -3.05 15.15
CA PRO A 515 27.83 -3.00 14.09
C PRO A 515 28.55 -4.34 13.86
N PHE A 516 28.84 -4.67 12.59
CA PHE A 516 29.56 -5.89 12.20
C PHE A 516 30.90 -6.03 12.94
N GLU A 517 31.65 -4.93 13.09
CA GLU A 517 32.93 -4.92 13.83
C GLU A 517 32.80 -5.39 15.28
N ILE A 518 31.68 -5.07 15.95
CA ILE A 518 31.44 -5.54 17.33
C ILE A 518 31.16 -7.04 17.35
N LEU A 519 30.40 -7.53 16.36
CA LEU A 519 30.10 -8.96 16.22
C LEU A 519 31.34 -9.76 15.81
N LYS A 520 32.18 -9.21 14.94
CA LYS A 520 33.48 -9.76 14.54
C LYS A 520 34.45 -9.82 15.72
N ASN A 521 34.51 -8.78 16.54
CA ASN A 521 35.33 -8.80 17.75
C ASN A 521 34.80 -9.83 18.76
N ALA A 522 33.49 -10.00 18.87
CA ALA A 522 32.89 -11.02 19.71
C ALA A 522 33.15 -12.45 19.19
N SER A 523 33.33 -12.64 17.88
CA SER A 523 33.62 -13.97 17.32
C SER A 523 35.00 -14.51 17.72
N ALA A 524 35.90 -13.66 18.22
CA ALA A 524 37.18 -14.08 18.80
C ALA A 524 37.01 -14.90 20.09
N GLU A 525 35.87 -14.78 20.79
CA GLU A 525 35.57 -15.58 21.98
C GLU A 525 34.82 -16.88 21.67
N GLY A 526 34.39 -17.09 20.42
CA GLY A 526 33.62 -18.24 19.96
C GLY A 526 32.70 -17.89 18.78
N PRO A 527 32.21 -18.89 18.01
CA PRO A 527 31.41 -18.62 16.82
C PRO A 527 30.12 -17.85 17.15
N VAL A 528 29.81 -16.85 16.31
CA VAL A 528 28.56 -16.10 16.33
C VAL A 528 27.66 -16.66 15.23
N ILE A 529 26.52 -17.24 15.61
CA ILE A 529 25.56 -17.85 14.69
C ILE A 529 24.32 -16.97 14.62
N MET A 530 23.94 -16.54 13.41
CA MET A 530 22.66 -15.88 13.18
C MET A 530 21.69 -16.89 12.55
N ILE A 531 20.64 -17.23 13.27
CA ILE A 531 19.57 -18.13 12.81
C ILE A 531 18.36 -17.27 12.47
N HIS A 532 17.81 -17.44 11.28
CA HIS A 532 16.53 -16.82 10.90
C HIS A 532 15.53 -17.90 10.52
N CYS A 533 14.35 -17.88 11.14
CA CYS A 533 13.28 -18.84 10.83
C CYS A 533 12.20 -18.15 9.97
N GLN A 534 12.02 -18.61 8.74
CA GLN A 534 10.91 -18.20 7.87
C GLN A 534 9.86 -19.30 7.80
N GLY A 535 8.58 -18.93 7.90
CA GLY A 535 7.45 -19.80 7.61
C GLY A 535 6.75 -19.31 6.35
N ASP A 536 7.26 -19.65 5.17
CA ASP A 536 6.57 -19.35 3.90
C ASP A 536 6.52 -20.60 3.01
N PRO A 537 5.35 -21.03 2.49
CA PRO A 537 5.21 -22.22 1.66
C PRO A 537 5.71 -22.06 0.21
N LYS A 538 6.22 -20.88 -0.19
CA LYS A 538 6.55 -20.57 -1.59
C LYS A 538 8.02 -20.78 -1.99
N LEU A 539 8.92 -21.04 -1.05
CA LEU A 539 10.31 -21.44 -1.31
C LEU A 539 10.44 -22.97 -1.35
N GLU A 540 9.61 -23.62 -2.16
CA GLU A 540 9.91 -24.95 -2.68
C GLU A 540 10.72 -24.74 -3.97
N CYS A 541 11.92 -25.31 -4.05
CA CYS A 541 12.91 -25.17 -5.14
C CYS A 541 13.83 -23.94 -5.11
N ALA A 542 14.73 -23.90 -4.14
CA ALA A 542 16.12 -23.56 -4.44
C ALA A 542 17.01 -24.56 -3.69
N GLN A 543 17.75 -25.40 -4.44
CA GLN A 543 18.73 -26.31 -3.86
C GLN A 543 19.67 -25.52 -2.93
N SER A 544 19.71 -25.93 -1.67
CA SER A 544 20.57 -25.37 -0.64
C SER A 544 22.04 -25.44 -1.07
N GLN A 545 22.59 -24.34 -1.59
CA GLN A 545 24.03 -24.12 -1.52
C GLN A 545 24.33 -23.55 -0.13
N VAL A 546 24.57 -24.46 0.82
CA VAL A 546 25.35 -24.11 2.01
C VAL A 546 26.75 -23.77 1.50
N GLY A 547 27.11 -22.49 1.48
CA GLY A 547 28.46 -22.05 1.17
C GLY A 547 29.46 -22.67 2.14
N GLN A 548 30.15 -23.73 1.73
CA GLN A 548 31.37 -24.19 2.39
C GLN A 548 32.48 -23.18 2.10
N LEU A 549 32.86 -22.36 3.09
CA LEU A 549 34.21 -21.81 3.09
C LEU A 549 35.19 -22.97 3.36
N PRO A 550 36.30 -23.09 2.61
CA PRO A 550 37.18 -24.25 2.70
C PRO A 550 37.76 -24.40 4.10
N ALA A 551 37.75 -25.64 4.59
CA ALA A 551 38.36 -26.04 5.85
C ALA A 551 39.90 -25.96 5.75
N GLY A 552 40.44 -24.76 5.89
CA GLY A 552 41.85 -24.52 6.18
C GLY A 552 42.05 -24.54 7.69
N ARG A 553 42.88 -25.47 8.20
CA ARG A 553 43.30 -25.47 9.60
C ARG A 553 43.96 -24.12 9.94
N GLY A 554 43.31 -23.30 10.76
CA GLY A 554 44.02 -22.34 11.62
C GLY A 554 43.66 -20.86 11.59
N ASP A 555 42.52 -20.40 11.05
CA ASP A 555 42.15 -18.96 11.13
C ASP A 555 40.79 -18.69 11.84
N PRO A 556 40.67 -17.57 12.58
CA PRO A 556 39.57 -17.28 13.54
C PRO A 556 38.27 -16.73 12.92
N GLU A 557 38.04 -16.87 11.62
CA GLU A 557 36.88 -16.29 10.92
C GLU A 557 35.81 -17.33 10.60
N TYR A 558 34.84 -17.55 11.52
CA TYR A 558 33.66 -18.37 11.22
C TYR A 558 32.36 -17.69 11.70
N ILE A 559 31.53 -17.25 10.76
CA ILE A 559 30.11 -16.92 10.96
C ILE A 559 29.32 -17.99 10.20
N ALA A 560 28.54 -18.81 10.91
CA ALA A 560 27.70 -19.84 10.30
C ALA A 560 26.25 -19.33 10.18
N TYR A 561 25.64 -19.53 9.01
CA TYR A 561 24.24 -19.22 8.73
C TYR A 561 23.48 -20.51 8.42
N GLY A 562 22.26 -20.63 8.94
CA GLY A 562 21.39 -21.78 8.71
C GLY A 562 19.98 -21.31 8.35
N GLU A 563 19.49 -21.79 7.21
CA GLU A 563 18.13 -21.59 6.72
C GLU A 563 17.32 -22.88 6.97
N ILE A 564 16.11 -22.78 7.50
CA ILE A 564 15.23 -23.95 7.73
C ILE A 564 14.12 -23.90 6.69
N LEU A 565 14.23 -24.73 5.64
CA LEU A 565 13.18 -24.92 4.63
C LEU A 565 12.43 -26.24 4.91
N ARG A 566 11.10 -26.25 4.71
CA ARG A 566 10.29 -27.47 4.68
C ARG A 566 10.32 -28.03 3.27
N ASP A 567 10.91 -29.21 3.07
CA ASP A 567 10.90 -29.95 1.79
C ASP A 567 10.27 -31.34 2.01
N GLN A 568 9.53 -31.85 1.02
CA GLN A 568 8.84 -33.16 1.04
C GLN A 568 9.54 -34.27 0.25
N SER A 569 10.73 -34.06 -0.32
CA SER A 569 11.38 -35.11 -1.10
C SER A 569 12.32 -36.01 -0.27
N GLU A 570 12.01 -37.32 -0.20
CA GLU A 570 12.91 -38.37 0.25
C GLU A 570 13.86 -38.73 -0.91
N ASP A 571 15.15 -38.38 -0.80
CA ASP A 571 16.28 -39.27 -1.16
C ASP A 571 17.66 -38.58 -0.99
N SER A 572 18.46 -39.09 -0.04
CA SER A 572 19.94 -39.11 0.13
C SER A 572 20.83 -37.98 -0.44
N LEU A 573 21.80 -37.34 0.22
CA LEU A 573 22.62 -37.51 1.46
C LEU A 573 23.41 -36.17 1.68
N PRO A 574 24.09 -35.92 2.82
CA PRO A 574 23.95 -34.72 3.63
C PRO A 574 25.11 -33.71 3.48
N ARG A 575 24.81 -32.42 3.69
CA ARG A 575 25.76 -31.39 4.17
C ARG A 575 24.96 -30.20 4.71
N TRP A 576 24.90 -30.10 6.04
CA TRP A 576 24.34 -29.00 6.84
C TRP A 576 22.87 -28.64 6.58
N GLY A 577 21.99 -29.56 6.93
CA GLY A 577 20.56 -29.35 7.13
C GLY A 577 19.98 -30.59 7.79
N HIS A 578 19.31 -30.45 8.94
CA HIS A 578 18.61 -31.59 9.54
C HIS A 578 17.27 -31.80 8.83
N TYR A 579 17.09 -32.98 8.24
CA TYR A 579 15.82 -33.45 7.67
C TYR A 579 14.80 -33.74 8.79
N ILE A 580 13.60 -33.14 8.72
CA ILE A 580 12.48 -33.40 9.66
C ILE A 580 11.25 -33.82 8.85
N PRO A 581 10.75 -35.07 9.00
CA PRO A 581 9.59 -35.56 8.26
C PRO A 581 8.30 -34.79 8.58
N SER A 582 7.47 -34.59 7.55
CA SER A 582 6.18 -33.87 7.62
C SER A 582 5.12 -34.52 8.52
N SER A 583 5.32 -35.76 8.94
CA SER A 583 4.40 -36.51 9.81
C SER A 583 4.42 -36.06 11.28
N THR A 584 5.38 -35.23 11.67
CA THR A 584 5.48 -34.66 13.02
C THR A 584 4.93 -33.23 13.03
N GLN A 585 3.76 -33.01 13.64
CA GLN A 585 3.35 -31.70 14.12
C GLN A 585 4.29 -31.24 15.26
N CYS A 586 5.56 -30.97 14.96
CA CYS A 586 6.49 -30.37 15.90
C CYS A 586 6.28 -28.86 15.95
N LYS A 587 6.20 -28.31 17.17
CA LYS A 587 6.15 -26.86 17.38
C LYS A 587 7.50 -26.27 16.96
N LEU A 588 7.51 -25.05 16.43
CA LEU A 588 8.73 -24.33 15.99
C LEU A 588 9.86 -24.36 17.05
N VAL A 589 9.49 -24.39 18.33
CA VAL A 589 10.39 -24.53 19.49
C VAL A 589 11.19 -25.84 19.47
N ASP A 590 10.56 -26.95 19.07
CA ASP A 590 11.21 -28.26 19.00
C ASP A 590 12.20 -28.31 17.82
N THR A 591 11.86 -27.66 16.70
CA THR A 591 12.73 -27.52 15.53
C THR A 591 13.97 -26.67 15.83
N ILE A 592 13.80 -25.54 16.51
CA ILE A 592 14.91 -24.69 16.97
C ILE A 592 15.78 -25.45 17.99
N GLY A 593 15.15 -26.19 18.91
CA GLY A 593 15.85 -27.04 19.88
C GLY A 593 16.73 -28.11 19.22
N LEU A 594 16.24 -28.74 18.14
CA LEU A 594 17.00 -29.74 17.38
C LEU A 594 18.17 -29.12 16.60
N VAL A 595 18.00 -27.95 15.99
CA VAL A 595 19.08 -27.23 15.29
C VAL A 595 20.15 -26.77 16.28
N ILE A 596 19.76 -26.23 17.44
CA ILE A 596 20.69 -25.83 18.49
C ILE A 596 21.43 -27.05 19.06
N SER A 597 20.74 -28.18 19.25
CA SER A 597 21.37 -29.44 19.69
C SER A 597 22.37 -29.96 18.66
N GLY A 598 22.02 -29.96 17.37
CA GLY A 598 22.93 -30.37 16.30
C GLY A 598 24.15 -29.45 16.15
N LEU A 599 23.95 -28.13 16.33
CA LEU A 599 25.05 -27.15 16.39
C LEU A 599 25.94 -27.36 17.60
N TYR A 600 25.37 -27.69 18.76
CA TYR A 600 26.09 -27.97 20.00
C TYR A 600 26.93 -29.26 19.89
N ASP A 601 26.37 -30.32 19.30
CA ASP A 601 27.06 -31.59 19.08
C ASP A 601 28.17 -31.48 18.01
N TYR A 602 27.99 -30.63 17.00
CA TYR A 602 29.02 -30.33 16.00
C TYR A 602 30.17 -29.48 16.57
N LEU A 603 29.87 -28.54 17.47
CA LEU A 603 30.81 -27.59 18.04
C LEU A 603 31.47 -28.06 19.35
N GLN A 604 31.50 -29.38 19.62
CA GLN A 604 32.07 -30.02 20.83
C GLN A 604 33.56 -29.69 21.15
N SER A 605 34.20 -28.76 20.44
CA SER A 605 35.57 -28.29 20.70
C SER A 605 35.69 -26.80 21.11
N GLN A 606 34.59 -26.02 21.15
CA GLN A 606 34.65 -24.57 21.41
C GLN A 606 34.08 -24.21 22.79
N SER A 607 34.78 -23.39 23.55
CA SER A 607 34.48 -23.08 24.96
C SER A 607 33.26 -22.15 25.17
N ARG A 608 32.81 -21.43 24.13
CA ARG A 608 31.64 -20.52 24.19
C ARG A 608 30.96 -20.45 22.82
N LEU A 609 29.63 -20.42 22.81
CA LEU A 609 28.78 -20.30 21.62
C LEU A 609 27.82 -19.13 21.79
N ALA A 610 27.78 -18.20 20.83
CA ALA A 610 26.83 -17.09 20.82
C ALA A 610 25.81 -17.28 19.68
N ILE A 611 24.55 -17.51 20.04
CA ILE A 611 23.45 -17.68 19.07
C ILE A 611 22.56 -16.44 19.09
N MET A 612 22.41 -15.79 17.94
CA MET A 612 21.42 -14.76 17.67
C MET A 612 20.30 -15.35 16.84
N ILE A 613 19.12 -15.52 17.44
CA ILE A 613 17.91 -15.95 16.73
C ILE A 613 17.14 -14.71 16.31
N SER A 614 16.78 -14.66 15.03
CA SER A 614 15.92 -13.65 14.43
C SER A 614 14.66 -14.35 13.91
N ASN A 615 13.49 -13.74 14.14
CA ASN A 615 12.16 -14.36 14.01
C ASN A 615 11.88 -15.51 15.00
N LEU A 616 11.37 -15.14 16.19
CA LEU A 616 10.51 -16.01 16.97
C LEU A 616 9.08 -15.55 16.73
N GLN A 617 8.41 -16.16 15.76
CA GLN A 617 6.95 -16.21 15.78
C GLN A 617 6.53 -17.00 17.03
N LEU A 618 5.77 -16.37 17.91
CA LEU A 618 5.02 -17.01 18.99
C LEU A 618 3.54 -16.82 18.73
#